data_AF-A0A1B6IP33-F1
#
_entry.id   AF-A0A1B6IP33-F1
#
_cell.length_a   1.000
_cell.length_b   1.000
_cell.length_c   1.000
_cell.angle_alpha   90.00
_cell.angle_beta   90.00
_cell.angle_gamma   90.00
#
_symmetry.space_group_name_H-M   'P 1'
#
loop_
_entity.id
_entity.type
_entity.pdbx_description
1 polymer ?
#
loop_
_entity_poly.entity_id
_entity_poly.type
_entity_poly.pdbx_seq_one_letter_code
_entity_poly.pdbx_strand_id
1 'polypeptide(L)'
;NGNINQFGDYDQCLSVRHDQLGISGQYCLALIFVELRNSGDDPNLATVLDLAQSYQAMPSSFGDKATILPTFSTVSWGVCVPSGCSSSDVAMALTTALHSHNLTFDIHVEVDQDSCEVYRPRKLLQGGAFITLSIILSVFLIAVAGTFYEFSQLDKCGNAQKKNHNFIQKVMLAFSFRKNTMELLNTHTQKDEILCLHGIRFVFSVIIYVLHRAIFNMFWPATNRTNTAQLLESVWTMTFRSVWNNVDTFLVLSGVLTSYYTTRDLQAGRSLNIPAMYLRRYIKLVGSYQF
;
A
#
# COMPACT_ATOMS: atom_id res chain seq x y z
N ASN A 1 6.99 0.57 27.10
CA ASN A 1 6.24 1.52 26.25
C ASN A 1 7.21 2.36 25.45
N GLY A 2 7.47 1.98 24.21
CA GLY A 2 8.40 2.73 23.38
C GLY A 2 8.56 2.11 22.00
N ASN A 3 9.16 2.88 21.10
CA ASN A 3 9.60 2.39 19.82
C ASN A 3 10.88 1.55 20.00
N ILE A 4 10.81 0.25 19.70
CA ILE A 4 11.98 -0.64 19.70
C ILE A 4 12.82 -0.49 18.43
N ASN A 5 12.30 0.18 17.40
CA ASN A 5 13.02 0.36 16.13
C ASN A 5 13.96 1.55 16.23
N GLN A 6 15.24 1.32 15.93
CA GLN A 6 16.29 2.31 15.92
C GLN A 6 16.95 2.36 14.54
N PHE A 7 16.52 3.29 13.69
CA PHE A 7 17.06 3.41 12.32
C PHE A 7 18.43 4.11 12.25
N GLY A 8 18.88 4.74 13.34
CA GLY A 8 20.14 5.49 13.32
C GLY A 8 20.13 6.65 12.31
N ASP A 9 21.30 7.25 12.09
CA ASP A 9 21.46 8.36 11.15
C ASP A 9 21.85 7.86 9.75
N TYR A 10 20.83 7.50 8.96
CA TYR A 10 20.98 7.00 7.59
C TYR A 10 21.83 7.92 6.71
N ASP A 11 21.47 9.21 6.61
CA ASP A 11 22.15 10.16 5.73
C ASP A 11 23.60 10.42 6.18
N GLN A 12 23.85 10.47 7.50
CA GLN A 12 25.20 10.64 8.02
C GLN A 12 26.06 9.42 7.70
N CYS A 13 25.54 8.20 7.89
CA CYS A 13 26.26 6.98 7.57
C CYS A 13 26.69 6.93 6.11
N LEU A 14 25.78 7.21 5.17
CA LEU A 14 26.09 7.20 3.75
C LEU A 14 27.05 8.33 3.35
N SER A 15 27.06 9.44 4.09
CA SER A 15 27.99 10.54 3.83
C SER A 15 29.44 10.25 4.27
N VAL A 16 29.67 9.21 5.08
CA VAL A 16 31.02 8.85 5.54
C VAL A 16 31.86 8.40 4.34
N ARG A 17 32.92 9.16 4.07
CA ARG A 17 33.87 8.85 3.00
C ARG A 17 35.27 9.29 3.40
N HIS A 18 36.22 8.37 3.29
CA HIS A 18 37.62 8.62 3.58
C HIS A 18 38.49 8.23 2.38
N ASP A 19 38.75 9.20 1.49
CA ASP A 19 39.39 8.96 0.19
C ASP A 19 40.79 8.33 0.30
N GLN A 20 41.57 8.66 1.32
CA GLN A 20 42.93 8.13 1.49
C GLN A 20 42.97 6.66 1.91
N LEU A 21 41.92 6.17 2.56
CA LEU A 21 41.82 4.78 3.03
C LEU A 21 40.87 3.96 2.14
N GLY A 22 40.23 4.60 1.16
CA GLY A 22 39.22 3.95 0.30
C GLY A 22 37.99 3.46 1.06
N ILE A 23 37.69 4.04 2.22
CA ILE A 23 36.55 3.62 3.06
C ILE A 23 35.35 4.49 2.72
N SER A 24 34.23 3.85 2.36
CA SER A 24 32.92 4.50 2.27
C SER A 24 31.94 3.82 3.22
N GLY A 25 30.99 4.59 3.75
CA GLY A 25 29.92 4.09 4.58
C GLY A 25 28.88 3.30 3.77
N GLN A 26 28.34 2.27 4.41
CA GLN A 26 27.21 1.48 3.98
C GLN A 26 26.24 1.38 5.16
N TYR A 27 24.99 1.72 4.89
CA TYR A 27 23.92 1.60 5.86
C TYR A 27 23.23 0.25 5.67
N CYS A 28 23.12 -0.55 6.72
CA CYS A 28 22.38 -1.81 6.70
C CYS A 28 21.27 -1.79 7.75
N LEU A 29 20.06 -2.19 7.38
CA LEU A 29 18.97 -2.41 8.33
C LEU A 29 18.94 -3.88 8.75
N ALA A 30 19.25 -4.15 10.02
CA ALA A 30 19.16 -5.47 10.63
C ALA A 30 17.80 -5.67 11.29
N LEU A 31 17.25 -6.88 11.17
CA LEU A 31 16.07 -7.33 11.89
C LEU A 31 16.52 -8.29 13.00
N ILE A 32 16.14 -7.97 14.23
CA ILE A 32 16.49 -8.78 15.41
C ILE A 32 15.21 -9.36 15.99
N PHE A 33 15.20 -10.68 16.11
CA PHE A 33 14.17 -11.47 16.77
C PHE A 33 14.64 -11.76 18.18
N VAL A 34 13.80 -11.48 19.17
CA VAL A 34 14.10 -11.69 20.59
C VAL A 34 12.99 -12.52 21.20
N GLU A 35 13.33 -13.71 21.68
CA GLU A 35 12.41 -14.60 22.38
C GLU A 35 12.98 -14.97 23.75
N LEU A 36 12.11 -15.32 24.70
CA LEU A 36 12.55 -15.83 26.00
C LEU A 36 12.85 -17.32 25.88
N ARG A 37 14.07 -17.72 26.27
CA ARG A 37 14.47 -19.14 26.19
C ARG A 37 13.65 -20.01 27.14
N ASN A 38 13.39 -19.50 28.35
CA ASN A 38 12.54 -20.13 29.36
C ASN A 38 11.55 -19.10 29.92
N SER A 39 10.37 -18.99 29.33
CA SER A 39 9.32 -18.05 29.81
C SER A 39 8.81 -18.37 31.23
N GLY A 40 9.12 -19.55 31.77
CA GLY A 40 8.69 -19.99 33.11
C GLY A 40 9.61 -19.59 34.27
N ASP A 41 10.85 -19.15 33.99
CA ASP A 41 11.83 -18.86 35.04
C ASP A 41 11.65 -17.45 35.65
N ASP A 42 11.14 -16.48 34.88
CA ASP A 42 10.82 -15.14 35.39
C ASP A 42 9.58 -14.52 34.69
N PRO A 43 8.41 -14.54 35.36
CA PRO A 43 7.18 -13.99 34.80
C PRO A 43 7.19 -12.45 34.65
N ASN A 44 8.02 -11.74 35.42
CA ASN A 44 8.15 -10.30 35.28
C ASN A 44 8.92 -9.96 34.00
N LEU A 45 9.95 -10.74 33.67
CA LEU A 45 10.72 -10.56 32.45
C LEU A 45 9.88 -10.84 31.19
N ALA A 46 9.05 -11.86 31.23
CA ALA A 46 8.06 -12.14 30.18
C ALA A 46 7.12 -10.95 29.94
N THR A 47 6.58 -10.38 31.02
CA THR A 47 5.69 -9.21 30.93
C THR A 47 6.41 -7.98 30.35
N VAL A 48 7.69 -7.78 30.70
CA VAL A 48 8.49 -6.67 30.16
C VAL A 48 8.80 -6.87 28.69
N LEU A 49 9.15 -8.10 28.27
CA LEU A 49 9.42 -8.40 26.87
C LEU A 49 8.16 -8.23 26.02
N ASP A 50 7.02 -8.73 26.49
CA ASP A 50 5.72 -8.53 25.83
C ASP A 50 5.41 -7.05 25.68
N LEU A 51 5.62 -6.25 26.73
CA LEU A 51 5.38 -4.80 26.66
C LEU A 51 6.33 -4.10 25.67
N ALA A 52 7.59 -4.54 25.60
CA ALA A 52 8.57 -4.04 24.64
C ALA A 52 8.16 -4.37 23.19
N GLN A 53 7.69 -5.59 22.97
CA GLN A 53 7.16 -6.08 21.69
C GLN A 53 5.70 -5.69 21.44
N SER A 54 5.14 -4.80 22.28
CA SER A 54 3.76 -4.32 22.16
C SER A 54 2.73 -5.45 22.06
N TYR A 55 2.84 -6.40 22.99
CA TYR A 55 2.03 -7.61 23.11
C TYR A 55 2.05 -8.51 21.88
N GLN A 56 3.08 -8.38 21.03
CA GLN A 56 3.23 -9.15 19.80
C GLN A 56 1.96 -9.07 18.92
N ALA A 57 1.30 -7.90 18.87
CA ALA A 57 0.01 -7.72 18.17
C ALA A 57 0.01 -8.18 16.70
N MET A 58 1.19 -8.17 16.07
CA MET A 58 1.48 -8.86 14.80
C MET A 58 2.82 -9.60 14.97
N PRO A 59 2.79 -10.89 15.32
CA PRO A 59 3.99 -11.67 15.56
C PRO A 59 4.65 -12.06 14.23
N SER A 60 5.95 -12.28 14.28
CA SER A 60 6.76 -12.82 13.18
C SER A 60 7.87 -13.64 13.78
N SER A 61 8.13 -14.80 13.21
CA SER A 61 9.16 -15.72 13.67
C SER A 61 10.38 -15.64 12.77
N PHE A 62 11.52 -16.05 13.29
CA PHE A 62 12.73 -16.16 12.49
C PHE A 62 12.52 -17.16 11.32
N GLY A 63 12.93 -16.77 10.12
CA GLY A 63 12.76 -17.57 8.89
C GLY A 63 11.37 -17.45 8.23
N ASP A 64 10.46 -16.65 8.79
CA ASP A 64 9.25 -16.26 8.07
C ASP A 64 9.61 -15.41 6.85
N LYS A 65 8.93 -15.66 5.72
CA LYS A 65 9.12 -14.83 4.52
C LYS A 65 8.65 -13.39 4.79
N ALA A 66 9.27 -12.44 4.08
CA ALA A 66 8.84 -11.05 4.07
C ALA A 66 7.31 -10.94 3.99
N THR A 67 6.72 -10.47 5.09
CA THR A 67 5.27 -10.42 5.25
C THR A 67 4.76 -9.06 4.77
N ILE A 68 3.60 -9.03 4.12
CA ILE A 68 2.95 -7.80 3.63
C ILE A 68 2.46 -6.91 4.79
N LEU A 69 2.53 -7.41 6.03
CA LEU A 69 2.08 -6.75 7.25
C LEU A 69 3.27 -6.29 8.10
N PRO A 70 3.13 -5.17 8.82
CA PRO A 70 4.17 -4.70 9.72
C PRO A 70 4.27 -5.62 10.94
N THR A 71 5.48 -5.96 11.34
CA THR A 71 5.75 -6.80 12.51
C THR A 71 5.95 -5.94 13.75
N PHE A 72 5.53 -6.47 14.91
CA PHE A 72 5.65 -5.79 16.20
C PHE A 72 6.58 -6.52 17.17
N SER A 73 6.92 -7.78 16.87
CA SER A 73 7.82 -8.62 17.66
C SER A 73 9.30 -8.46 17.28
N THR A 74 9.61 -7.90 16.10
CA THR A 74 10.98 -7.68 15.64
C THR A 74 11.47 -6.27 15.91
N VAL A 75 12.76 -6.17 16.22
CA VAL A 75 13.48 -4.91 16.39
C VAL A 75 14.18 -4.60 15.07
N SER A 76 13.85 -3.47 14.44
CA SER A 76 14.63 -2.95 13.31
C SER A 76 15.77 -2.08 13.81
N TRP A 77 17.02 -2.44 13.49
CA TRP A 77 18.22 -1.68 13.88
C TRP A 77 19.07 -1.30 12.67
N GLY A 78 19.17 -0.01 12.39
CA GLY A 78 20.08 0.56 11.40
C GLY A 78 21.51 0.61 11.94
N VAL A 79 22.42 -0.06 11.24
CA VAL A 79 23.85 -0.12 11.59
C VAL A 79 24.67 0.47 10.44
N CYS A 80 25.64 1.31 10.78
CA CYS A 80 26.59 1.85 9.83
C CYS A 80 27.86 1.00 9.80
N VAL A 81 28.21 0.47 8.63
CA VAL A 81 29.40 -0.35 8.41
C VAL A 81 30.19 0.15 7.20
N PRO A 82 31.46 -0.25 7.04
CA PRO A 82 32.20 0.01 5.80
C PRO A 82 31.57 -0.73 4.61
N SER A 83 31.64 -0.13 3.42
CA SER A 83 31.12 -0.68 2.17
C SER A 83 31.77 -1.99 1.70
N GLY A 84 32.84 -2.43 2.36
CA GLY A 84 33.46 -3.73 2.11
C GLY A 84 32.77 -4.89 2.84
N CYS A 85 31.90 -4.60 3.81
CA CYS A 85 31.18 -5.63 4.56
C CYS A 85 30.00 -6.19 3.76
N SER A 86 29.87 -7.51 3.73
CA SER A 86 28.66 -8.16 3.21
C SER A 86 27.55 -8.14 4.26
N SER A 87 26.29 -8.31 3.85
CA SER A 87 25.16 -8.42 4.78
C SER A 87 25.34 -9.58 5.77
N SER A 88 25.95 -10.69 5.34
CA SER A 88 26.30 -11.81 6.22
C SER A 88 27.36 -11.46 7.27
N ASP A 89 28.34 -10.62 6.93
CA ASP A 89 29.35 -10.17 7.90
C ASP A 89 28.71 -9.31 8.98
N VAL A 90 27.78 -8.43 8.58
CA VAL A 90 27.00 -7.59 9.51
C VAL A 90 26.15 -8.45 10.44
N ALA A 91 25.42 -9.43 9.89
CA ALA A 91 24.62 -10.36 10.67
C ALA A 91 25.47 -11.14 11.68
N MET A 92 26.62 -11.65 11.26
CA MET A 92 27.54 -12.40 12.12
C MET A 92 28.15 -11.52 13.22
N ALA A 93 28.59 -10.32 12.88
CA ALA A 93 29.15 -9.37 13.83
C ALA A 93 28.13 -8.99 14.91
N LEU A 94 26.87 -8.72 14.51
CA LEU A 94 25.81 -8.36 15.43
C LEU A 94 25.39 -9.54 16.32
N THR A 95 25.28 -10.74 15.74
CA THR A 95 25.01 -11.97 16.49
C THR A 95 26.10 -12.22 17.55
N THR A 96 27.36 -11.99 17.19
CA THR A 96 28.50 -12.15 18.11
C THR A 96 28.47 -11.09 19.22
N ALA A 97 28.14 -9.84 18.90
CA ALA A 97 28.03 -8.76 19.87
C ALA A 97 26.89 -8.99 20.89
N LEU A 98 25.80 -9.61 20.45
CA LEU A 98 24.63 -9.91 21.29
C LEU A 98 24.76 -11.25 22.03
N HIS A 99 25.79 -12.05 21.75
CA HIS A 99 25.99 -13.37 22.33
C HIS A 99 26.05 -13.36 23.87
N SER A 100 26.54 -12.28 24.49
CA SER A 100 26.58 -12.14 25.95
C SER A 100 25.19 -12.13 26.60
N HIS A 101 24.15 -11.76 25.84
CA HIS A 101 22.76 -11.72 26.29
C HIS A 101 21.97 -12.98 25.92
N ASN A 102 22.55 -13.91 25.16
CA ASN A 102 21.91 -15.15 24.73
C ASN A 102 21.64 -16.17 25.85
N LEU A 103 22.12 -15.90 27.07
CA LEU A 103 21.90 -16.79 28.21
C LEU A 103 20.44 -16.76 28.69
N THR A 104 19.78 -15.60 28.59
CA THR A 104 18.39 -15.39 29.03
C THR A 104 17.42 -15.31 27.84
N PHE A 105 17.87 -14.73 26.73
CA PHE A 105 17.08 -14.54 25.53
C PHE A 105 17.61 -15.42 24.40
N ASP A 106 16.73 -15.92 23.54
CA ASP A 106 17.11 -16.46 22.25
C ASP A 106 17.05 -15.32 21.23
N ILE A 107 18.21 -14.91 20.72
CA ILE A 107 18.36 -13.75 19.84
C ILE A 107 18.83 -14.21 18.47
N HIS A 108 18.00 -13.97 17.46
CA HIS A 108 18.34 -14.23 16.06
C HIS A 108 18.44 -12.92 15.28
N VAL A 109 19.45 -12.81 14.43
CA VAL A 109 19.69 -11.62 13.60
C VAL A 109 19.59 -11.99 12.13
N GLU A 110 18.80 -11.22 11.39
CA GLU A 110 18.66 -11.34 9.95
C GLU A 110 19.01 -9.99 9.30
N VAL A 111 19.83 -10.03 8.24
CA VAL A 111 20.18 -8.85 7.45
C VAL A 111 20.03 -9.21 5.98
N ASP A 112 19.01 -8.64 5.35
CA ASP A 112 18.77 -8.83 3.92
C ASP A 112 19.73 -7.98 3.07
N GLN A 113 20.14 -8.50 1.91
CA GLN A 113 21.10 -7.82 1.05
C GLN A 113 20.53 -6.52 0.45
N ASP A 114 19.24 -6.48 0.14
CA ASP A 114 18.57 -5.29 -0.41
C ASP A 114 18.34 -4.21 0.67
N SER A 115 18.47 -4.59 1.95
CA SER A 115 18.41 -3.68 3.10
C SER A 115 19.74 -3.00 3.41
N CYS A 116 20.79 -3.28 2.62
CA CYS A 116 22.11 -2.67 2.74
C CYS A 116 22.39 -1.71 1.55
N GLU A 117 22.46 -0.42 1.84
CA GLU A 117 22.64 0.63 0.84
C GLU A 117 23.96 1.38 1.01
N VAL A 118 24.57 1.75 -0.12
CA VAL A 118 25.77 2.60 -0.19
C VAL A 118 25.40 3.92 -0.84
N TYR A 119 26.19 4.97 -0.60
CA TYR A 119 25.93 6.26 -1.22
C TYR A 119 25.88 6.16 -2.74
N ARG A 120 24.70 6.40 -3.30
CA ARG A 120 24.48 6.59 -4.73
C ARG A 120 24.04 8.03 -4.92
N PRO A 121 24.75 8.84 -5.73
CA PRO A 121 24.32 10.20 -6.00
C PRO A 121 22.91 10.16 -6.59
N ARG A 122 21.94 10.76 -5.88
CA ARG A 122 20.55 10.82 -6.33
C ARG A 122 20.50 11.54 -7.66
N LYS A 123 20.33 10.79 -8.76
CA LYS A 123 20.03 11.38 -10.06
C LYS A 123 18.59 11.87 -10.00
N LEU A 124 18.40 13.18 -9.83
CA LEU A 124 17.10 13.86 -9.77
C LEU A 124 16.16 13.47 -10.93
N LEU A 125 16.73 13.06 -12.08
CA LEU A 125 16.02 12.43 -13.19
C LEU A 125 16.56 11.02 -13.42
N GLN A 126 16.08 10.05 -12.66
CA GLN A 126 16.16 8.64 -13.05
C GLN A 126 15.23 8.42 -14.26
N GLY A 127 15.57 7.53 -15.19
CA GLY A 127 14.80 7.33 -16.43
C GLY A 127 13.30 7.11 -16.19
N GLY A 128 12.93 6.40 -15.12
CA GLY A 128 11.53 6.21 -14.71
C GLY A 128 10.82 7.51 -14.29
N ALA A 129 11.51 8.44 -13.65
CA ALA A 129 10.95 9.76 -13.29
C ALA A 129 10.65 10.59 -14.55
N PHE A 130 11.53 10.52 -15.56
CA PHE A 130 11.27 11.19 -16.84
C PHE A 130 10.05 10.60 -17.57
N ILE A 131 9.94 9.25 -17.60
CA ILE A 131 8.81 8.57 -18.25
C ILE A 131 7.49 8.92 -17.54
N THR A 132 7.45 8.81 -16.21
CA THR A 132 6.25 9.11 -15.42
C THR A 132 5.85 10.57 -15.54
N LEU A 133 6.80 11.51 -15.44
CA LEU A 133 6.54 12.94 -15.62
C LEU A 133 6.05 13.25 -17.05
N SER A 134 6.63 12.59 -18.06
CA SER A 134 6.19 12.74 -19.46
C SER A 134 4.76 12.23 -19.67
N ILE A 135 4.41 11.08 -19.07
CA ILE A 135 3.05 10.54 -19.14
C ILE A 135 2.06 11.49 -18.45
N ILE A 136 2.35 11.92 -17.21
CA ILE A 136 1.48 12.84 -16.46
C ILE A 136 1.30 14.16 -17.23
N LEU A 137 2.39 14.73 -17.74
CA LEU A 137 2.34 15.96 -18.52
C LEU A 137 1.54 15.76 -19.82
N SER A 138 1.71 14.65 -20.52
CA SER A 138 0.95 14.37 -21.75
C SER A 138 -0.56 14.26 -21.49
N VAL A 139 -0.97 13.56 -20.43
CA VAL A 139 -2.38 13.44 -20.04
C VAL A 139 -2.93 14.80 -19.63
N PHE A 140 -2.16 15.58 -18.87
CA PHE A 140 -2.54 16.94 -18.49
C PHE A 140 -2.74 17.85 -19.70
N LEU A 141 -1.81 17.83 -20.67
CA LEU A 141 -1.91 18.60 -21.90
C LEU A 141 -3.13 18.20 -22.75
N ILE A 142 -3.41 16.89 -22.85
CA ILE A 142 -4.60 16.38 -23.55
C ILE A 142 -5.88 16.85 -22.83
N ALA A 143 -5.90 16.84 -21.49
CA ALA A 143 -7.04 17.30 -20.72
C ALA A 143 -7.29 18.82 -20.87
N VAL A 144 -6.21 19.63 -20.87
CA VAL A 144 -6.29 21.07 -21.12
C VAL A 144 -6.80 21.35 -22.55
N ALA A 145 -6.25 20.67 -23.55
CA ALA A 145 -6.68 20.79 -24.94
C ALA A 145 -8.15 20.37 -25.13
N GLY A 146 -8.57 19.27 -24.48
CA GLY A 146 -9.96 18.81 -24.47
C GLY A 146 -10.93 19.81 -23.84
N THR A 147 -10.52 20.42 -22.74
CA THR A 147 -11.29 21.46 -22.04
C THR A 147 -11.41 22.73 -22.89
N PHE A 148 -10.31 23.19 -23.51
CA PHE A 148 -10.32 24.35 -24.39
C PHE A 148 -11.16 24.12 -25.67
N TYR A 149 -11.10 22.90 -26.22
CA TYR A 149 -11.94 22.50 -27.34
C TYR A 149 -13.42 22.52 -26.99
N GLU A 150 -13.79 22.07 -25.78
CA GLU A 150 -15.17 22.15 -25.28
C GLU A 150 -15.63 23.62 -25.16
N PHE A 151 -14.83 24.50 -24.57
CA PHE A 151 -15.16 25.93 -24.47
C PHE A 151 -15.33 26.59 -25.85
N SER A 152 -14.41 26.32 -26.77
CA SER A 152 -14.46 26.85 -28.14
C SER A 152 -15.68 26.37 -28.93
N GLN A 153 -16.24 25.21 -28.58
CA GLN A 153 -17.49 24.68 -29.15
C GLN A 153 -18.72 25.33 -28.52
N LEU A 154 -18.72 25.54 -27.20
CA LEU A 154 -19.81 26.20 -26.47
C LEU A 154 -19.99 27.66 -26.91
N ASP A 155 -18.89 28.39 -27.12
CA ASP A 155 -18.92 29.80 -27.57
C ASP A 155 -19.41 29.93 -29.02
N LYS A 156 -19.15 28.94 -29.88
CA LYS A 156 -19.55 28.97 -31.30
C LYS A 156 -20.96 28.45 -31.56
N CYS A 157 -21.54 27.73 -30.61
CA CYS A 157 -22.85 27.11 -30.76
C CYS A 157 -23.66 27.27 -29.47
N GLY A 158 -24.43 28.37 -29.36
CA GLY A 158 -25.46 28.54 -28.33
C GLY A 158 -26.62 27.53 -28.39
N ASN A 159 -26.57 26.53 -29.26
CA ASN A 159 -27.47 25.39 -29.28
C ASN A 159 -26.72 24.11 -29.66
N ALA A 160 -26.85 23.09 -28.82
CA ALA A 160 -26.20 21.80 -28.91
C ALA A 160 -26.69 20.98 -30.12
N GLN A 161 -26.19 21.29 -31.32
CA GLN A 161 -26.34 20.40 -32.47
C GLN A 161 -25.25 19.32 -32.39
N LYS A 162 -25.67 18.05 -32.21
CA LYS A 162 -24.82 16.85 -32.26
C LYS A 162 -24.04 16.81 -33.58
N LYS A 163 -22.85 17.41 -33.64
CA LYS A 163 -21.90 17.20 -34.74
C LYS A 163 -21.33 15.79 -34.62
N ASN A 164 -21.23 15.09 -35.75
CA ASN A 164 -20.47 13.84 -35.82
C ASN A 164 -19.00 14.13 -35.54
N HIS A 165 -18.56 13.88 -34.32
CA HIS A 165 -17.17 14.08 -33.92
C HIS A 165 -16.27 13.01 -34.53
N ASN A 166 -15.15 13.44 -35.09
CA ASN A 166 -14.07 12.55 -35.52
C ASN A 166 -13.47 11.82 -34.31
N PHE A 167 -12.79 10.70 -34.52
CA PHE A 167 -12.20 9.90 -33.42
C PHE A 167 -11.33 10.74 -32.47
N ILE A 168 -10.45 11.59 -33.00
CA ILE A 168 -9.59 12.49 -32.22
C ILE A 168 -10.40 13.46 -31.36
N GLN A 169 -11.51 13.99 -31.90
CA GLN A 169 -12.39 14.91 -31.16
C GLN A 169 -13.12 14.18 -30.02
N LYS A 170 -13.52 12.92 -30.23
CA LYS A 170 -14.10 12.09 -29.17
C LYS A 170 -13.08 11.82 -28.06
N VAL A 171 -11.82 11.52 -28.42
CA VAL A 171 -10.74 11.32 -27.45
C VAL A 171 -10.49 12.61 -26.66
N MET A 172 -10.33 13.75 -27.33
CA MET A 172 -10.13 15.05 -26.66
C MET A 172 -11.28 15.39 -25.69
N LEU A 173 -12.54 15.20 -26.12
CA LEU A 173 -13.71 15.43 -25.27
C LEU A 173 -13.80 14.44 -24.10
N ALA A 174 -13.27 13.22 -24.23
CA ALA A 174 -13.23 12.23 -23.15
C ALA A 174 -12.22 12.59 -22.05
N PHE A 175 -11.22 13.42 -22.36
CA PHE A 175 -10.27 13.95 -21.38
C PHE A 175 -10.64 15.37 -20.90
N SER A 176 -11.73 15.97 -21.38
CA SER A 176 -12.14 17.30 -20.92
C SER A 176 -12.41 17.30 -19.42
N PHE A 177 -11.70 18.15 -18.69
CA PHE A 177 -11.80 18.24 -17.24
C PHE A 177 -13.19 18.69 -16.83
N ARG A 178 -13.72 19.76 -17.44
CA ARG A 178 -15.04 20.31 -17.11
C ARG A 178 -16.15 19.27 -17.28
N LYS A 179 -16.24 18.65 -18.46
CA LYS A 179 -17.26 17.64 -18.76
C LYS A 179 -17.15 16.44 -17.81
N ASN A 180 -15.94 15.92 -17.59
CA ASN A 180 -15.72 14.81 -16.68
C ASN A 180 -16.09 15.19 -15.24
N THR A 181 -15.73 16.39 -14.76
CA THR A 181 -16.11 16.86 -13.42
C THR A 181 -17.63 17.04 -13.30
N MET A 182 -18.29 17.62 -14.30
CA MET A 182 -19.75 17.75 -14.29
C MET A 182 -20.45 16.40 -14.30
N GLU A 183 -19.94 15.42 -15.06
CA GLU A 183 -20.46 14.05 -15.08
C GLU A 183 -20.19 13.32 -13.76
N LEU A 184 -19.00 13.48 -13.17
CA LEU A 184 -18.62 12.87 -11.89
C LEU A 184 -19.43 13.44 -10.71
N LEU A 185 -19.79 14.72 -10.77
CA LEU A 185 -20.63 15.38 -9.77
C LEU A 185 -22.13 15.28 -10.09
N ASN A 186 -22.49 14.68 -11.23
CA ASN A 186 -23.89 14.49 -11.60
C ASN A 186 -24.51 13.41 -10.71
N THR A 187 -25.45 13.82 -9.86
CA THR A 187 -26.18 12.91 -8.97
C THR A 187 -27.50 12.41 -9.58
N HIS A 188 -27.71 12.59 -10.89
CA HIS A 188 -28.93 12.14 -11.55
C HIS A 188 -29.01 10.61 -11.58
N THR A 189 -30.04 10.05 -10.95
CA THR A 189 -30.25 8.61 -10.86
C THR A 189 -31.05 8.12 -12.05
N GLN A 190 -30.58 7.05 -12.72
CA GLN A 190 -31.40 6.39 -13.74
C GLN A 190 -32.54 5.60 -13.08
N LYS A 191 -33.69 5.51 -13.76
CA LYS A 191 -34.90 4.83 -13.23
C LYS A 191 -34.69 3.34 -12.87
N ASP A 192 -33.65 2.71 -13.43
CA ASP A 192 -33.34 1.28 -13.26
C ASP A 192 -32.13 1.03 -12.33
N GLU A 193 -31.67 2.03 -11.59
CA GLU A 193 -30.54 1.88 -10.66
C GLU A 193 -31.00 1.56 -9.24
N ILE A 194 -30.30 0.61 -8.60
CA ILE A 194 -30.52 0.25 -7.21
C ILE A 194 -29.70 1.20 -6.33
N LEU A 195 -30.30 2.31 -5.90
CA LEU A 195 -29.61 3.37 -5.14
C LEU A 195 -28.89 2.87 -3.88
N CYS A 196 -29.46 1.89 -3.16
CA CYS A 196 -28.83 1.39 -1.93
C CYS A 196 -27.46 0.74 -2.20
N LEU A 197 -27.24 0.15 -3.39
CA LEU A 197 -25.94 -0.42 -3.76
C LEU A 197 -24.86 0.65 -3.90
N HIS A 198 -25.21 1.86 -4.36
CA HIS A 198 -24.26 2.98 -4.44
C HIS A 198 -23.81 3.42 -3.03
N GLY A 199 -24.74 3.50 -2.08
CA GLY A 199 -24.44 3.81 -0.68
C GLY A 199 -23.55 2.75 -0.03
N ILE A 200 -23.86 1.47 -0.25
CA ILE A 200 -23.05 0.34 0.24
C ILE A 200 -21.63 0.44 -0.34
N ARG A 201 -21.48 0.63 -1.65
CA ARG A 201 -20.16 0.79 -2.29
C ARG A 201 -19.37 1.95 -1.69
N PHE A 202 -20.00 3.10 -1.49
CA PHE A 202 -19.34 4.26 -0.90
C PHE A 202 -18.82 3.96 0.51
N VAL A 203 -19.66 3.40 1.38
CA VAL A 203 -19.28 3.06 2.76
C VAL A 203 -18.12 2.06 2.78
N PHE A 204 -18.20 0.98 2.01
CA PHE A 204 -17.12 -0.01 1.95
C PHE A 204 -15.83 0.54 1.34
N SER A 205 -15.90 1.42 0.33
CA SER A 205 -14.71 2.10 -0.22
C SER A 205 -14.03 2.99 0.82
N VAL A 206 -14.81 3.74 1.61
CA VAL A 206 -14.26 4.57 2.70
C VAL A 206 -13.61 3.70 3.77
N ILE A 207 -14.25 2.60 4.17
CA ILE A 207 -13.68 1.66 5.14
C ILE A 207 -12.35 1.08 4.64
N ILE A 208 -12.30 0.61 3.39
CA ILE A 208 -11.08 0.08 2.76
C ILE A 208 -9.99 1.14 2.73
N TYR A 209 -10.31 2.38 2.35
CA TYR A 209 -9.33 3.47 2.32
C TYR A 209 -8.74 3.75 3.70
N VAL A 210 -9.59 3.89 4.73
CA VAL A 210 -9.15 4.13 6.11
C VAL A 210 -8.29 2.99 6.60
N LEU A 211 -8.69 1.75 6.32
CA LEU A 211 -7.94 0.56 6.68
C LEU A 211 -6.56 0.57 6.04
N HIS A 212 -6.45 0.68 4.72
CA HIS A 212 -5.16 0.68 4.02
C HIS A 212 -4.23 1.77 4.55
N ARG A 213 -4.76 2.97 4.76
CA ARG A 213 -3.99 4.07 5.34
C ARG A 213 -3.50 3.75 6.75
N ALA A 214 -4.32 3.10 7.57
CA ALA A 214 -3.91 2.67 8.91
C ALA A 214 -2.76 1.65 8.87
N ILE A 215 -2.79 0.70 7.93
CA ILE A 215 -1.72 -0.30 7.73
C ILE A 215 -0.40 0.39 7.37
N PHE A 216 -0.42 1.24 6.34
CA PHE A 216 0.78 1.95 5.91
C PHE A 216 1.36 2.83 7.02
N ASN A 217 0.51 3.42 7.86
CA ASN A 217 0.97 4.17 9.03
C ASN A 217 1.66 3.27 10.08
N MET A 218 1.27 1.99 10.20
CA MET A 218 1.91 1.05 11.15
C MET A 218 3.31 0.61 10.72
N PHE A 219 3.66 0.73 9.43
CA PHE A 219 5.04 0.56 8.97
C PHE A 219 5.96 1.69 9.47
N TRP A 220 5.41 2.88 9.71
CA TRP A 220 6.19 3.99 10.24
C TRP A 220 6.50 3.78 11.73
N PRO A 221 7.68 4.18 12.23
CA PRO A 221 7.97 4.14 13.66
C PRO A 221 7.01 5.02 14.44
N ALA A 222 6.20 4.40 15.29
CA ALA A 222 5.35 5.10 16.25
C ALA A 222 6.10 5.25 17.58
N THR A 223 6.11 6.47 18.15
CA THR A 223 6.73 6.75 19.45
C THR A 223 6.17 5.88 20.57
N ASN A 224 4.89 5.49 20.47
CA ASN A 224 4.22 4.60 21.41
C ASN A 224 3.52 3.46 20.67
N ARG A 225 4.30 2.46 20.25
CA ARG A 225 3.81 1.24 19.58
C ARG A 225 2.85 0.41 20.47
N THR A 226 3.06 0.43 21.79
CA THR A 226 2.21 -0.29 22.76
C THR A 226 0.77 0.23 22.77
N ASN A 227 0.57 1.55 22.74
CA ASN A 227 -0.77 2.14 22.66
C ASN A 227 -1.45 1.79 21.33
N THR A 228 -0.69 1.77 20.23
CA THR A 228 -1.21 1.33 18.92
C THR A 228 -1.70 -0.12 19.01
N ALA A 229 -0.91 -1.03 19.58
CA ALA A 229 -1.31 -2.42 19.78
C ALA A 229 -2.60 -2.55 20.61
N GLN A 230 -2.68 -1.85 21.73
CA GLN A 230 -3.89 -1.84 22.58
C GLN A 230 -5.12 -1.28 21.85
N LEU A 231 -4.93 -0.25 21.01
CA LEU A 231 -6.00 0.26 20.17
C LEU A 231 -6.44 -0.77 19.13
N LEU A 232 -5.52 -1.50 18.50
CA LEU A 232 -5.85 -2.59 17.57
C LEU A 232 -6.65 -3.73 18.24
N GLU A 233 -6.41 -4.00 19.51
CA GLU A 233 -7.11 -5.02 20.30
C GLU A 233 -8.42 -4.54 20.89
N SER A 234 -8.74 -3.26 20.77
CA SER A 234 -10.00 -2.71 21.29
C SER A 234 -11.23 -3.29 20.60
N VAL A 235 -12.36 -3.32 21.32
CA VAL A 235 -13.64 -3.84 20.78
C VAL A 235 -14.10 -3.03 19.57
N TRP A 236 -13.82 -1.72 19.53
CA TRP A 236 -14.21 -0.84 18.43
C TRP A 236 -13.46 -1.14 17.13
N THR A 237 -12.20 -1.57 17.21
CA THR A 237 -11.40 -1.95 16.04
C THR A 237 -11.71 -3.37 15.56
N MET A 238 -12.37 -4.21 16.37
CA MET A 238 -12.73 -5.57 16.00
C MET A 238 -13.54 -5.62 14.72
N THR A 239 -14.56 -4.76 14.56
CA THR A 239 -15.36 -4.69 13.34
C THR A 239 -14.50 -4.32 12.12
N PHE A 240 -13.61 -3.34 12.26
CA PHE A 240 -12.70 -2.95 11.17
C PHE A 240 -11.71 -4.05 10.80
N ARG A 241 -11.23 -4.81 11.78
CA ARG A 241 -10.36 -5.98 11.57
C ARG A 241 -11.09 -7.15 10.90
N SER A 242 -12.33 -7.43 11.30
CA SER A 242 -13.17 -8.42 10.60
C SER A 242 -13.48 -7.98 9.17
N VAL A 243 -13.61 -6.66 8.97
CA VAL A 243 -13.85 -6.05 7.66
C VAL A 243 -12.55 -5.91 6.86
N TRP A 244 -11.41 -6.35 7.39
CA TRP A 244 -10.12 -6.29 6.68
C TRP A 244 -10.16 -6.95 5.31
N ASN A 245 -10.83 -8.11 5.20
CA ASN A 245 -11.01 -8.81 3.93
C ASN A 245 -12.24 -8.29 3.15
N ASN A 246 -12.39 -6.96 3.11
CA ASN A 246 -13.29 -6.10 2.29
C ASN A 246 -13.79 -6.64 0.95
N VAL A 247 -12.90 -7.36 0.28
CA VAL A 247 -12.98 -7.64 -1.16
C VAL A 247 -14.20 -8.51 -1.49
N ASP A 248 -14.59 -9.40 -0.58
CA ASP A 248 -15.72 -10.29 -0.75
C ASP A 248 -17.04 -9.52 -0.91
N THR A 249 -17.18 -8.37 -0.24
CA THR A 249 -18.38 -7.53 -0.38
C THR A 249 -18.50 -6.98 -1.81
N PHE A 250 -17.40 -6.57 -2.44
CA PHE A 250 -17.42 -6.11 -3.85
C PHE A 250 -17.70 -7.27 -4.82
N LEU A 251 -17.26 -8.49 -4.51
CA LEU A 251 -17.59 -9.69 -5.26
C LEU A 251 -19.08 -10.04 -5.15
N VAL A 252 -19.65 -9.98 -3.94
CA VAL A 252 -21.08 -10.20 -3.69
C VAL A 252 -21.93 -9.15 -4.40
N LEU A 253 -21.59 -7.87 -4.28
CA LEU A 253 -22.29 -6.77 -4.97
C LEU A 253 -22.25 -6.96 -6.49
N SER A 254 -21.11 -7.39 -7.03
CA SER A 254 -20.97 -7.70 -8.47
C SER A 254 -21.82 -8.91 -8.87
N GLY A 255 -21.90 -9.93 -8.02
CA GLY A 255 -22.75 -11.11 -8.23
C GLY A 255 -24.23 -10.76 -8.23
N VAL A 256 -24.71 -10.03 -7.21
CA VAL A 256 -26.11 -9.56 -7.09
C VAL A 256 -26.52 -8.75 -8.31
N LEU A 257 -25.68 -7.80 -8.74
CA LEU A 257 -25.98 -6.94 -9.88
C LEU A 257 -26.03 -7.74 -11.19
N THR A 258 -25.13 -8.72 -11.36
CA THR A 258 -25.13 -9.61 -12.52
C THR A 258 -26.41 -10.44 -12.55
N SER A 259 -26.80 -11.05 -11.43
CA SER A 259 -28.04 -11.83 -11.35
C SER A 259 -29.28 -10.97 -11.63
N TYR A 260 -29.36 -9.78 -11.04
CA TYR A 260 -30.48 -8.85 -11.23
C TYR A 260 -30.67 -8.49 -12.71
N TYR A 261 -29.61 -8.04 -13.39
CA TYR A 261 -29.70 -7.68 -14.81
C TYR A 261 -29.95 -8.89 -15.71
N THR A 262 -29.39 -10.06 -15.38
CA THR A 262 -29.61 -11.31 -16.13
C THR A 262 -31.07 -11.75 -16.08
N THR A 263 -31.68 -11.75 -14.87
CA THR A 263 -33.09 -12.08 -14.69
C THR A 263 -33.98 -11.09 -15.44
N ARG A 264 -33.63 -9.80 -15.44
CA ARG A 264 -34.37 -8.78 -16.18
C ARG A 264 -34.27 -8.97 -17.70
N ASP A 265 -33.08 -9.23 -18.23
CA ASP A 265 -32.90 -9.47 -19.67
C ASP A 265 -33.67 -10.72 -20.14
N LEU A 266 -33.70 -11.77 -19.31
CA LEU A 266 -34.53 -12.95 -19.55
C LEU A 266 -36.03 -12.63 -19.53
N GLN A 267 -36.51 -11.83 -18.57
CA GLN A 267 -37.90 -11.36 -18.52
C GLN A 267 -38.28 -10.50 -19.74
N ALA A 268 -37.31 -9.78 -20.31
CA ALA A 268 -37.48 -9.00 -21.53
C ALA A 268 -37.38 -9.84 -22.82
N GLY A 269 -37.27 -11.16 -22.72
CA GLY A 269 -37.20 -12.08 -23.87
C GLY A 269 -35.85 -12.10 -24.60
N ARG A 270 -34.78 -11.59 -23.99
CA ARG A 270 -33.43 -11.60 -24.58
C ARG A 270 -32.74 -12.93 -24.31
N SER A 271 -31.97 -13.41 -25.29
CA SER A 271 -31.12 -14.59 -25.12
C SER A 271 -29.87 -14.25 -24.30
N LEU A 272 -29.46 -15.19 -23.45
CA LEU A 272 -28.25 -15.05 -22.64
C LEU A 272 -27.02 -15.50 -23.41
N ASN A 273 -26.12 -14.56 -23.69
CA ASN A 273 -24.79 -14.87 -24.19
C ASN A 273 -23.85 -15.19 -23.01
N ILE A 274 -23.93 -16.42 -22.52
CA ILE A 274 -23.14 -16.92 -21.38
C ILE A 274 -21.63 -16.68 -21.57
N PRO A 275 -21.00 -16.96 -22.74
CA PRO A 275 -19.57 -16.70 -22.93
C PRO A 275 -19.21 -15.22 -22.81
N ALA A 276 -20.07 -14.33 -23.33
CA ALA A 276 -19.85 -12.88 -23.24
C ALA A 276 -20.01 -12.36 -21.80
N MET A 277 -20.87 -12.98 -20.99
CA MET A 277 -21.01 -12.65 -19.57
C MET A 277 -19.75 -13.05 -18.78
N TYR A 278 -19.22 -14.25 -18.99
CA TYR A 278 -17.98 -14.69 -18.37
C TYR A 278 -16.79 -13.84 -18.81
N LEU A 279 -16.70 -13.48 -20.10
CA LEU A 279 -15.64 -12.60 -20.60
C LEU A 279 -15.67 -11.22 -19.94
N ARG A 280 -16.86 -10.60 -19.84
CA ARG A 280 -17.01 -9.30 -19.14
C ARG A 280 -16.65 -9.39 -17.67
N ARG A 281 -16.98 -10.51 -17.00
CA ARG A 281 -16.62 -10.75 -15.61
C ARG A 281 -15.11 -10.94 -15.44
N TYR A 282 -14.49 -11.71 -16.33
CA TYR A 282 -13.04 -11.93 -16.33
C TYR A 282 -12.27 -10.62 -16.53
N ILE A 283 -12.63 -9.81 -17.54
CA ILE A 283 -12.00 -8.52 -17.80
C ILE A 283 -12.09 -7.58 -16.58
N LYS A 284 -13.26 -7.54 -15.92
CA LYS A 284 -13.45 -6.71 -14.73
C LYS A 284 -12.60 -7.17 -13.55
N LEU A 285 -12.51 -8.48 -13.31
CA LEU A 285 -11.74 -9.03 -12.19
C LEU A 285 -10.24 -8.90 -12.45
N VAL A 286 -9.76 -9.37 -13.60
CA VAL A 286 -8.33 -9.34 -13.92
C VAL A 286 -7.80 -7.91 -14.02
N GLY A 287 -8.57 -6.99 -14.62
CA GLY A 287 -8.19 -5.57 -14.66
C GLY A 287 -8.04 -4.92 -13.27
N SER A 288 -8.65 -5.47 -12.22
CA SER A 288 -8.52 -5.00 -10.84
C SER A 288 -7.51 -5.77 -9.98
N TYR A 289 -7.10 -6.99 -10.36
CA TYR A 289 -6.16 -7.81 -9.58
C TYR A 289 -4.72 -7.79 -10.12
N GLN A 290 -4.47 -7.19 -11.29
CA GLN A 290 -3.15 -7.16 -11.95
C GLN A 290 -2.39 -5.84 -11.83
N PHE A 291 -2.79 -4.94 -10.92
CA PHE A 291 -2.07 -3.72 -10.60
C PHE A 291 -1.78 -3.61 -9.10
#